data_AF-A0A4Y7RZB9-F1
#
_entry.id   AF-A0A4Y7RZB9-F1
#
_cell.length_a   1.000
_cell.length_b   1.000
_cell.length_c   1.000
_cell.angle_alpha   90.00
_cell.angle_beta   90.00
_cell.angle_gamma   90.00
#
_symmetry.space_group_name_H-M   'P 1'
#
loop_
_entity.id
_entity.type
_entity.pdbx_description
1 polymer ?
#
loop_
_entity_poly.entity_id
_entity_poly.type
_entity_poly.pdbx_seq_one_letter_code
_entity_poly.pdbx_strand_id
1 'polypeptide(L)'
;MKPYPLVFRPSFKERIWGGTKLKKILNCTSLEGNIGEAWVASDHPNGKSVIANGKFTGKTLSDLLQICPEWFSGSHVRNFPLLVKLLDSNDELSVQVHPDDEYAIRNEDGESGKTECWYIIESEPGAEIVFGHKAKNKKEFIKLSNEDKWNELLVRVPVKPGDFFFIPSGTVHALGKGIVLLEVQQNSDITYRIYDYNRVGLDGKKRDLHFGHALNVIKFESATSN
;
A
#
# COMPACT_ATOMS: atom_id res chain seq x y z
N MET A 1 4.51 -12.54 -30.67
CA MET A 1 3.87 -11.28 -31.18
C MET A 1 4.74 -10.08 -30.80
N LYS A 2 4.77 -8.95 -31.52
CA LYS A 2 5.58 -7.79 -31.07
C LYS A 2 4.85 -7.04 -29.94
N PRO A 3 5.51 -6.76 -28.79
CA PRO A 3 4.94 -5.93 -27.73
C PRO A 3 4.60 -4.52 -28.21
N TYR A 4 3.58 -3.92 -27.60
CA TYR A 4 3.16 -2.54 -27.80
C TYR A 4 2.76 -1.90 -26.46
N PRO A 5 2.71 -0.56 -26.34
CA PRO A 5 2.29 0.11 -25.11
C PRO A 5 0.86 -0.28 -24.71
N LEU A 6 0.72 -0.87 -23.53
CA LEU A 6 -0.56 -1.24 -22.95
C LEU A 6 -1.05 -0.12 -22.04
N VAL A 7 -2.27 0.32 -22.28
CA VAL A 7 -2.98 1.28 -21.43
C VAL A 7 -4.00 0.50 -20.61
N PHE A 8 -4.04 0.74 -19.31
CA PHE A 8 -4.95 0.06 -18.40
C PHE A 8 -6.03 1.01 -17.89
N ARG A 9 -7.25 0.49 -17.68
CA ARG A 9 -8.26 1.15 -16.86
C ARG A 9 -7.95 0.88 -15.38
N PRO A 10 -7.82 1.90 -14.53
CA PRO A 10 -7.55 1.71 -13.11
C PRO A 10 -8.72 1.05 -12.38
N SER A 11 -8.42 0.28 -11.32
CA SER A 11 -9.43 -0.12 -10.32
C SER A 11 -9.45 0.90 -9.19
N PHE A 12 -10.54 1.64 -9.04
CA PHE A 12 -10.68 2.67 -8.01
C PHE A 12 -11.22 2.07 -6.71
N LYS A 13 -10.67 2.49 -5.57
CA LYS A 13 -11.10 2.08 -4.22
C LYS A 13 -11.51 3.31 -3.42
N GLU A 14 -12.77 3.33 -3.01
CA GLU A 14 -13.24 4.27 -2.01
C GLU A 14 -12.67 3.91 -0.64
N ARG A 15 -12.25 4.91 0.12
CA ARG A 15 -11.64 4.76 1.45
C ARG A 15 -12.12 5.88 2.37
N ILE A 16 -12.24 5.60 3.67
CA ILE A 16 -12.61 6.61 4.68
C ILE A 16 -11.66 7.82 4.70
N TRP A 17 -10.41 7.60 4.32
CA TRP A 17 -9.34 8.60 4.25
C TRP A 17 -9.16 9.17 2.84
N GLY A 18 -9.92 8.70 1.86
CA GLY A 18 -9.77 9.05 0.45
C GLY A 18 -10.18 10.48 0.14
N GLY A 19 -9.69 10.99 -0.98
CA GLY A 19 -9.99 12.33 -1.48
C GLY A 19 -10.65 12.36 -2.84
N THR A 20 -10.46 13.47 -3.55
CA THR A 20 -11.00 13.70 -4.90
C THR A 20 -9.92 14.04 -5.92
N LYS A 21 -8.65 14.18 -5.51
CA LYS A 21 -7.53 14.60 -6.37
C LYS A 21 -7.27 13.57 -7.47
N LEU A 22 -7.39 12.28 -7.18
CA LEU A 22 -7.21 11.21 -8.19
C LEU A 22 -8.18 11.33 -9.37
N LYS A 23 -9.40 11.82 -9.15
CA LYS A 23 -10.40 12.00 -10.22
C LYS A 23 -9.91 12.99 -11.26
N LYS A 24 -9.24 14.06 -10.82
CA LYS A 24 -8.64 15.07 -11.69
C LYS A 24 -7.36 14.53 -12.34
N ILE A 25 -6.47 13.92 -11.56
CA ILE A 25 -5.18 13.39 -12.05
C ILE A 25 -5.39 12.34 -13.15
N LEU A 26 -6.40 11.48 -13.00
CA LEU A 26 -6.70 10.39 -13.94
C LEU A 26 -7.81 10.76 -14.94
N ASN A 27 -8.23 12.03 -15.03
CA ASN A 27 -9.28 12.50 -15.92
C ASN A 27 -10.58 11.66 -15.84
N CYS A 28 -10.96 11.25 -14.64
CA CYS A 28 -12.13 10.42 -14.33
C CYS A 28 -13.12 11.21 -13.43
N THR A 29 -13.52 12.39 -13.88
CA THR A 29 -14.34 13.34 -13.09
C THR A 29 -15.76 12.86 -12.82
N SER A 30 -16.24 11.85 -13.54
CA SER A 30 -17.55 11.23 -13.31
C SER A 30 -17.58 10.25 -12.13
N LEU A 31 -16.43 9.94 -11.51
CA LEU A 31 -16.40 9.08 -10.33
C LEU A 31 -17.00 9.80 -9.12
N GLU A 32 -17.89 9.13 -8.41
CA GLU A 32 -18.47 9.59 -7.15
C GLU A 32 -17.62 9.14 -5.95
N GLY A 33 -17.94 9.62 -4.74
CA GLY A 33 -17.29 9.17 -3.49
C GLY A 33 -15.86 9.67 -3.26
N ASN A 34 -15.25 9.20 -2.16
CA ASN A 34 -13.90 9.57 -1.74
C ASN A 34 -12.88 8.51 -2.12
N ILE A 35 -12.18 8.72 -3.24
CA ILE A 35 -11.27 7.73 -3.81
C ILE A 35 -9.92 7.83 -3.14
N GLY A 36 -9.56 6.82 -2.35
CA GLY A 36 -8.26 6.75 -1.68
C GLY A 36 -7.19 6.08 -2.52
N GLU A 37 -7.55 5.09 -3.34
CA GLU A 37 -6.59 4.35 -4.17
C GLU A 37 -7.10 4.22 -5.61
N ALA A 38 -6.18 4.30 -6.56
CA ALA A 38 -6.37 3.88 -7.94
C ALA A 38 -5.29 2.87 -8.29
N TRP A 39 -5.68 1.61 -8.50
CA TRP A 39 -4.76 0.54 -8.89
C TRP A 39 -4.56 0.61 -10.40
N VAL A 40 -3.45 1.19 -10.84
CA VAL A 40 -3.20 1.56 -12.24
C VAL A 40 -2.51 0.44 -13.02
N ALA A 41 -1.78 -0.45 -12.35
CA ALA A 41 -1.31 -1.72 -12.91
C ALA A 41 -1.35 -2.79 -11.82
N SER A 42 -2.28 -3.73 -11.95
CA SER A 42 -2.56 -4.76 -10.96
C SER A 42 -2.96 -6.07 -11.62
N ASP A 43 -2.43 -7.16 -11.07
CA ASP A 43 -2.91 -8.51 -11.34
C ASP A 43 -3.52 -9.16 -10.08
N HIS A 44 -3.67 -8.38 -9.01
CA HIS A 44 -4.21 -8.86 -7.74
C HIS A 44 -5.70 -9.19 -7.87
N PRO A 45 -6.19 -10.31 -7.30
CA PRO A 45 -7.61 -10.68 -7.36
C PRO A 45 -8.58 -9.58 -6.89
N ASN A 46 -8.19 -8.79 -5.88
CA ASN A 46 -9.02 -7.70 -5.35
C ASN A 46 -9.19 -6.51 -6.29
N GLY A 47 -8.46 -6.43 -7.41
CA GLY A 47 -8.52 -5.26 -8.30
C GLY A 47 -7.68 -5.37 -9.56
N LYS A 48 -7.93 -6.40 -10.39
CA LYS A 48 -7.20 -6.58 -11.65
C LYS A 48 -7.40 -5.40 -12.60
N SER A 49 -6.30 -4.96 -13.21
CA SER A 49 -6.32 -3.95 -14.27
C SER A 49 -6.77 -4.57 -15.60
N VAL A 50 -7.57 -3.80 -16.36
CA VAL A 50 -8.11 -4.22 -17.66
C VAL A 50 -7.51 -3.38 -18.76
N ILE A 51 -7.00 -4.02 -19.82
CA ILE A 51 -6.41 -3.37 -20.98
C ILE A 51 -7.48 -2.57 -21.73
N ALA A 52 -7.17 -1.31 -22.03
CA ALA A 52 -8.06 -0.32 -22.61
C ALA A 52 -7.82 -0.10 -24.12
N ASN A 53 -6.75 -0.64 -24.69
CA ASN A 53 -6.33 -0.36 -26.06
C ASN A 53 -5.81 -1.58 -26.84
N GLY A 54 -5.93 -1.49 -28.17
CA GLY A 54 -5.37 -2.46 -29.10
C GLY A 54 -6.05 -3.83 -29.04
N LYS A 55 -5.35 -4.85 -29.56
CA LYS A 55 -5.86 -6.21 -29.75
C LYS A 55 -6.32 -6.90 -28.45
N PHE A 56 -5.70 -6.56 -27.33
CA PHE A 56 -6.00 -7.16 -26.03
C PHE A 56 -7.01 -6.37 -25.20
N THR A 57 -7.72 -5.40 -25.79
CA THR A 57 -8.77 -4.63 -25.07
C THR A 57 -9.77 -5.57 -24.38
N GLY A 58 -10.05 -5.30 -23.11
CA GLY A 58 -10.94 -6.11 -22.27
C GLY A 58 -10.27 -7.32 -21.60
N LYS A 59 -9.00 -7.62 -21.91
CA LYS A 59 -8.19 -8.63 -21.21
C LYS A 59 -7.49 -8.02 -19.99
N THR A 60 -7.13 -8.88 -19.05
CA THR A 60 -6.36 -8.53 -17.84
C THR A 60 -4.86 -8.80 -18.03
N LEU A 61 -4.03 -8.39 -17.05
CA LEU A 61 -2.63 -8.79 -16.98
C LEU A 61 -2.48 -10.32 -16.87
N SER A 62 -3.31 -10.98 -16.05
CA SER A 62 -3.38 -12.45 -15.96
C SER A 62 -3.60 -13.11 -17.32
N ASP A 63 -4.55 -12.59 -18.10
CA ASP A 63 -4.83 -13.14 -19.44
C ASP A 63 -3.61 -12.98 -20.36
N LEU A 64 -2.96 -11.82 -20.30
CA LEU A 64 -1.80 -11.53 -21.14
C LEU A 64 -0.59 -12.38 -20.77
N LEU A 65 -0.38 -12.67 -19.48
CA LEU A 65 0.65 -13.62 -19.02
C LEU A 65 0.43 -15.03 -19.60
N GLN A 66 -0.82 -15.44 -19.78
CA GLN A 66 -1.14 -16.75 -20.39
C GLN A 66 -1.04 -16.73 -21.92
N ILE A 67 -1.47 -15.64 -22.57
CA ILE A 67 -1.52 -15.54 -24.03
C ILE A 67 -0.16 -15.20 -24.64
N CYS A 68 0.62 -14.35 -23.97
CA CYS A 68 1.92 -13.87 -24.42
C CYS A 68 2.95 -13.91 -23.26
N PRO A 69 3.24 -15.08 -22.68
CA PRO A 69 4.22 -15.21 -21.59
C PRO A 69 5.60 -14.68 -21.99
N GLU A 70 5.95 -14.71 -23.28
CA GLU A 70 7.24 -14.24 -23.79
C GLU A 70 7.42 -12.72 -23.70
N TRP A 71 6.35 -11.96 -23.44
CA TRP A 71 6.42 -10.50 -23.21
C TRP A 71 6.91 -10.15 -21.80
N PHE A 72 6.83 -11.12 -20.89
CA PHE A 72 7.27 -10.99 -19.52
C PHE A 72 8.60 -11.74 -19.39
N SER A 73 9.47 -11.28 -18.50
CA SER A 73 10.85 -11.78 -18.40
C SER A 73 10.88 -13.29 -18.07
N GLY A 74 11.08 -14.12 -19.09
CA GLY A 74 11.85 -15.38 -19.10
C GLY A 74 11.55 -16.52 -18.13
N SER A 75 10.66 -16.37 -17.15
CA SER A 75 10.30 -17.43 -16.20
C SER A 75 8.79 -17.50 -16.04
N HIS A 76 8.32 -18.67 -15.61
CA HIS A 76 6.91 -18.97 -15.38
C HIS A 76 6.40 -18.16 -14.18
N VAL A 77 6.19 -16.86 -14.37
CA VAL A 77 5.62 -16.00 -13.34
C VAL A 77 4.14 -16.35 -13.25
N ARG A 78 3.73 -16.95 -12.13
CA ARG A 78 2.35 -17.40 -11.90
C ARG A 78 1.36 -16.25 -12.04
N ASN A 79 1.72 -15.08 -11.51
CA ASN A 79 0.98 -13.82 -11.56
C ASN A 79 1.97 -12.67 -11.78
N PHE A 80 1.51 -11.51 -12.24
CA PHE A 80 2.38 -10.33 -12.32
C PHE A 80 2.91 -9.96 -10.91
N PRO A 81 4.20 -9.67 -10.73
CA PRO A 81 4.82 -9.64 -9.39
C PRO A 81 4.58 -8.32 -8.64
N LEU A 82 4.11 -7.28 -9.31
CA LEU A 82 3.96 -5.94 -8.74
C LEU A 82 2.51 -5.49 -8.73
N LEU A 83 2.23 -4.52 -7.87
CA LEU A 83 1.01 -3.73 -7.84
C LEU A 83 1.42 -2.25 -7.80
N VAL A 84 0.92 -1.48 -8.76
CA VAL A 84 1.20 -0.04 -8.88
C VAL A 84 -0.08 0.73 -8.62
N LYS A 85 -0.01 1.70 -7.71
CA LYS A 85 -1.15 2.50 -7.28
C LYS A 85 -0.83 3.99 -7.25
N LEU A 86 -1.87 4.79 -7.45
CA LEU A 86 -1.89 6.17 -6.98
C LEU A 86 -2.76 6.24 -5.73
N LEU A 87 -2.29 6.97 -4.71
CA LEU A 87 -3.02 7.20 -3.48
C LEU A 87 -3.31 8.69 -3.31
N ASP A 88 -4.49 9.00 -2.76
CA ASP A 88 -4.89 10.36 -2.35
C ASP A 88 -5.41 10.30 -0.92
N SER A 89 -4.54 10.72 0.01
CA SER A 89 -4.82 10.77 1.44
C SER A 89 -5.36 12.15 1.80
N ASN A 90 -6.68 12.24 1.98
CA ASN A 90 -7.37 13.41 2.51
C ASN A 90 -7.48 13.38 4.05
N ASP A 91 -7.15 12.23 4.66
CA ASP A 91 -6.99 12.03 6.10
C ASP A 91 -5.90 10.97 6.35
N GLU A 92 -5.37 10.89 7.58
CA GLU A 92 -4.28 9.95 7.90
C GLU A 92 -4.70 8.50 7.62
N LEU A 93 -3.85 7.70 6.99
CA LEU A 93 -4.06 6.25 6.87
C LEU A 93 -3.77 5.58 8.22
N SER A 94 -4.28 4.37 8.40
CA SER A 94 -3.93 3.60 9.59
C SER A 94 -2.43 3.33 9.67
N VAL A 95 -1.90 3.34 10.89
CA VAL A 95 -0.55 2.84 11.17
C VAL A 95 -0.54 1.33 10.98
N GLN A 96 0.40 0.85 10.17
CA GLN A 96 0.40 -0.53 9.69
C GLN A 96 1.82 -1.07 9.52
N VAL A 97 1.89 -2.37 9.30
CA VAL A 97 3.11 -3.09 8.94
C VAL A 97 2.75 -4.21 7.96
N HIS A 98 3.70 -4.57 7.11
CA HIS A 98 3.54 -5.59 6.08
C HIS A 98 4.48 -6.78 6.32
N PRO A 99 4.03 -8.03 6.09
CA PRO A 99 4.88 -9.21 6.18
C PRO A 99 5.89 -9.30 5.04
N ASP A 100 6.94 -10.11 5.24
CA ASP A 100 7.76 -10.63 4.14
C ASP A 100 7.09 -11.83 3.47
N ASP A 101 7.70 -12.33 2.39
CA ASP A 101 7.17 -13.47 1.65
C ASP A 101 7.06 -14.74 2.52
N GLU A 102 8.03 -15.00 3.40
CA GLU A 102 8.05 -16.22 4.21
C GLU A 102 6.90 -16.23 5.22
N TYR A 103 6.59 -15.10 5.85
CA TYR A 103 5.47 -14.97 6.75
C TYR A 103 4.14 -14.98 6.00
N ALA A 104 4.03 -14.23 4.91
CA ALA A 104 2.80 -14.17 4.10
C ALA A 104 2.41 -15.55 3.56
N ILE A 105 3.35 -16.29 2.97
CA ILE A 105 3.07 -17.63 2.42
C ILE A 105 2.52 -18.58 3.49
N ARG A 106 3.02 -18.48 4.73
CA ARG A 106 2.62 -19.36 5.83
C ARG A 106 1.30 -18.96 6.50
N ASN A 107 0.91 -17.70 6.45
CA ASN A 107 -0.19 -17.16 7.25
C ASN A 107 -1.34 -16.55 6.43
N GLU A 108 -1.14 -16.31 5.13
CA GLU A 108 -2.05 -15.55 4.25
C GLU A 108 -2.28 -16.32 2.94
N ASP A 109 -2.60 -17.62 3.03
CA ASP A 109 -3.01 -18.46 1.89
C ASP A 109 -2.03 -18.48 0.69
N GLY A 110 -0.73 -18.37 0.96
CA GLY A 110 0.30 -18.40 -0.08
C GLY A 110 0.48 -17.07 -0.83
N GLU A 111 -0.07 -15.97 -0.32
CA GLU A 111 0.11 -14.63 -0.87
C GLU A 111 1.57 -14.16 -0.73
N SER A 112 1.98 -13.24 -1.61
CA SER A 112 3.30 -12.60 -1.52
C SER A 112 3.38 -11.71 -0.28
N GLY A 113 4.59 -11.49 0.22
CA GLY A 113 4.86 -10.41 1.15
C GLY A 113 4.60 -9.05 0.49
N LYS A 114 4.76 -7.99 1.28
CA LYS A 114 4.48 -6.64 0.81
C LYS A 114 5.57 -5.65 1.23
N THR A 115 6.68 -5.72 0.53
CA THR A 115 7.63 -4.61 0.40
C THR A 115 7.10 -3.61 -0.61
N GLU A 116 7.27 -2.32 -0.32
CA GLU A 116 6.78 -1.24 -1.16
C GLU A 116 7.73 -0.05 -1.22
N CYS A 117 7.43 0.90 -2.08
CA CYS A 117 8.05 2.21 -2.09
C CYS A 117 7.05 3.29 -2.49
N TRP A 118 7.30 4.48 -2.00
CA TRP A 118 6.48 5.67 -2.23
C TRP A 118 7.29 6.75 -2.91
N TYR A 119 6.67 7.38 -3.91
CA TYR A 119 7.13 8.63 -4.49
C TYR A 119 6.07 9.70 -4.29
N ILE A 120 6.41 10.78 -3.59
CA ILE A 120 5.48 11.85 -3.24
C ILE A 120 5.24 12.74 -4.46
N ILE A 121 4.01 12.76 -4.97
CA ILE A 121 3.62 13.56 -6.14
C ILE A 121 3.18 14.96 -5.69
N GLU A 122 2.29 15.02 -4.69
CA GLU A 122 1.81 16.26 -4.09
C GLU A 122 1.78 16.12 -2.57
N SER A 123 2.07 17.21 -1.85
CA SER A 123 1.85 17.28 -0.41
C SER A 123 1.39 18.67 0.03
N GLU A 124 0.49 18.72 1.01
CA GLU A 124 0.05 19.96 1.65
C GLU A 124 1.10 20.48 2.65
N PRO A 125 1.12 21.79 2.97
CA PRO A 125 2.03 22.33 3.98
C PRO A 125 1.91 21.60 5.32
N GLY A 126 3.05 21.12 5.84
CA GLY A 126 3.09 20.37 7.09
C GLY A 126 2.69 18.90 6.97
N ALA A 127 2.55 18.36 5.75
CA ALA A 127 2.33 16.93 5.54
C ALA A 127 3.52 16.11 6.05
N GLU A 128 3.20 15.00 6.73
CA GLU A 128 4.17 14.07 7.30
C GLU A 128 3.73 12.64 7.01
N ILE A 129 4.66 11.70 7.11
CA ILE A 129 4.38 10.27 7.15
C ILE A 129 4.83 9.69 8.49
N VAL A 130 4.24 8.58 8.91
CA VAL A 130 4.85 7.72 9.92
C VAL A 130 5.81 6.78 9.22
N PHE A 131 7.06 6.76 9.67
CA PHE A 131 8.10 5.88 9.11
C PHE A 131 9.03 5.40 10.22
N GLY A 132 8.72 4.23 10.78
CA GLY A 132 9.42 3.61 11.89
C GLY A 132 8.77 3.87 13.26
N HIS A 133 9.42 3.33 14.29
CA HIS A 133 9.01 3.47 15.69
C HIS A 133 10.24 3.59 16.60
N LYS A 134 10.07 4.11 17.81
CA LYS A 134 11.14 4.34 18.80
C LYS A 134 11.30 3.21 19.83
N ALA A 135 10.41 2.22 19.83
CA ALA A 135 10.49 1.11 20.76
C ALA A 135 11.73 0.23 20.51
N LYS A 136 12.50 -0.06 21.56
CA LYS A 136 13.74 -0.86 21.53
C LYS A 136 13.48 -2.36 21.38
N ASN A 137 12.27 -2.79 21.73
CA ASN A 137 11.87 -4.20 21.65
C ASN A 137 10.34 -4.33 21.67
N LYS A 138 9.87 -5.55 21.39
CA LYS A 138 8.45 -5.92 21.38
C LYS A 138 7.71 -5.56 22.67
N LYS A 139 8.33 -5.73 23.84
CA LYS A 139 7.68 -5.43 25.14
C LYS A 139 7.42 -3.92 25.29
N GLU A 140 8.38 -3.08 24.91
CA GLU A 140 8.21 -1.63 24.94
C GLU A 140 7.16 -1.16 23.93
N PHE A 141 7.14 -1.74 22.73
CA PHE A 141 6.12 -1.43 21.72
C PHE A 141 4.71 -1.73 22.21
N ILE A 142 4.50 -2.91 22.80
CA ILE A 142 3.22 -3.31 23.39
C ILE A 142 2.82 -2.35 24.51
N LYS A 143 3.75 -2.01 25.40
CA LYS A 143 3.50 -1.10 26.53
C LYS A 143 3.02 0.28 26.02
N LEU A 144 3.77 0.90 25.12
CA LEU A 144 3.43 2.24 24.61
C LEU A 144 2.13 2.23 23.81
N SER A 145 1.87 1.16 23.05
CA SER A 145 0.61 0.99 22.31
C SER A 145 -0.59 0.87 23.26
N ASN A 146 -0.49 0.08 24.32
CA ASN A 146 -1.56 -0.11 25.31
C ASN A 146 -1.82 1.14 26.17
N GLU A 147 -0.82 2.00 26.33
CA GLU A 147 -0.92 3.29 27.03
C GLU A 147 -1.37 4.44 26.08
N ASP A 148 -1.71 4.15 24.83
CA ASP A 148 -2.07 5.13 23.78
C ASP A 148 -1.00 6.21 23.53
N LYS A 149 0.28 5.90 23.83
CA LYS A 149 1.43 6.81 23.67
C LYS A 149 1.98 6.81 22.24
N TRP A 150 1.11 6.96 21.26
CA TRP A 150 1.47 6.89 19.83
C TRP A 150 2.48 7.96 19.40
N ASN A 151 2.42 9.17 19.96
CA ASN A 151 3.39 10.25 19.66
C ASN A 151 4.79 9.97 20.23
N GLU A 152 4.88 9.22 21.33
CA GLU A 152 6.15 8.77 21.89
C GLU A 152 6.69 7.56 21.09
N LEU A 153 5.78 6.68 20.63
CA LEU A 153 6.13 5.45 19.93
C LEU A 153 6.52 5.67 18.46
N LEU A 154 5.78 6.47 17.71
CA LEU A 154 5.90 6.57 16.27
C LEU A 154 6.92 7.64 15.86
N VAL A 155 7.60 7.42 14.73
CA VAL A 155 8.48 8.41 14.12
C VAL A 155 7.73 9.08 12.99
N ARG A 156 7.52 10.40 13.09
CA ARG A 156 6.93 11.23 12.04
C ARG A 156 8.03 11.93 11.25
N VAL A 157 7.88 11.92 9.93
CA VAL A 157 8.86 12.49 8.99
C VAL A 157 8.11 13.46 8.06
N PRO A 158 8.50 14.74 7.99
CA PRO A 158 7.90 15.69 7.05
C PRO A 158 8.26 15.31 5.62
N VAL A 159 7.33 15.57 4.69
CA VAL A 159 7.50 15.22 3.27
C VAL A 159 7.19 16.38 2.33
N LYS A 160 7.82 16.37 1.17
CA LYS A 160 7.57 17.31 0.07
C LYS A 160 7.50 16.57 -1.28
N PRO A 161 6.92 17.19 -2.32
CA PRO A 161 6.93 16.62 -3.67
C PRO A 161 8.35 16.26 -4.13
N GLY A 162 8.48 15.08 -4.73
CA GLY A 162 9.75 14.53 -5.19
C GLY A 162 10.49 13.65 -4.18
N ASP A 163 10.07 13.63 -2.91
CA ASP A 163 10.65 12.70 -1.94
C ASP A 163 10.32 11.24 -2.30
N PHE A 164 11.26 10.34 -1.98
CA PHE A 164 11.14 8.91 -2.23
C PHE A 164 11.47 8.12 -0.96
N PHE A 165 10.62 7.12 -0.66
CA PHE A 165 10.76 6.26 0.50
C PHE A 165 10.71 4.80 0.06
N PHE A 166 11.76 4.02 0.35
CA PHE A 166 11.70 2.57 0.27
C PHE A 166 11.22 2.01 1.60
N ILE A 167 10.23 1.13 1.56
CA ILE A 167 9.53 0.60 2.73
C ILE A 167 9.67 -0.93 2.73
N PRO A 168 10.76 -1.45 3.33
CA PRO A 168 10.90 -2.90 3.52
C PRO A 168 9.74 -3.48 4.32
N SER A 169 9.37 -4.72 4.03
CA SER A 169 8.49 -5.48 4.93
C SER A 169 9.03 -5.47 6.38
N GLY A 170 8.10 -5.40 7.33
CA GLY A 170 8.37 -5.26 8.76
C GLY A 170 8.59 -3.83 9.26
N THR A 171 8.63 -2.83 8.38
CA THR A 171 8.67 -1.41 8.78
C THR A 171 7.28 -0.94 9.21
N VAL A 172 7.15 -0.37 10.41
CA VAL A 172 5.91 0.32 10.83
C VAL A 172 5.81 1.64 10.08
N HIS A 173 4.70 1.88 9.37
CA HIS A 173 4.53 3.08 8.57
C HIS A 173 3.05 3.49 8.47
N ALA A 174 2.81 4.73 8.05
CA ALA A 174 1.49 5.26 7.72
C ALA A 174 1.63 6.47 6.80
N LEU A 175 0.74 6.60 5.84
CA LEU A 175 0.62 7.81 5.04
C LEU A 175 -0.17 8.86 5.81
N GLY A 176 0.38 10.06 6.01
CA GLY A 176 -0.36 11.15 6.65
C GLY A 176 -1.25 11.92 5.68
N LYS A 177 -2.08 12.80 6.25
CA LYS A 177 -3.06 13.61 5.53
C LYS A 177 -2.39 14.57 4.52
N GLY A 178 -3.10 14.84 3.44
CA GLY A 178 -2.78 15.88 2.46
C GLY A 178 -1.75 15.43 1.43
N ILE A 179 -1.55 14.12 1.25
CA ILE A 179 -0.51 13.57 0.38
C ILE A 179 -1.14 12.82 -0.80
N VAL A 180 -0.61 13.08 -2.00
CA VAL A 180 -0.82 12.23 -3.19
C VAL A 180 0.50 11.57 -3.54
N LEU A 181 0.50 10.26 -3.74
CA LEU A 181 1.73 9.51 -4.06
C LEU A 181 1.52 8.43 -5.12
N LEU A 182 2.63 8.04 -5.74
CA LEU A 182 2.77 6.79 -6.48
C LEU A 182 3.34 5.73 -5.53
N GLU A 183 2.63 4.62 -5.39
CA GLU A 183 3.07 3.44 -4.65
C GLU A 183 3.40 2.32 -5.64
N VAL A 184 4.59 1.75 -5.51
CA VAL A 184 4.97 0.51 -6.20
C VAL A 184 5.27 -0.52 -5.14
N GLN A 185 4.55 -1.64 -5.18
CA GLN A 185 4.62 -2.68 -4.17
C GLN A 185 4.66 -4.06 -4.82
N GLN A 186 5.02 -5.08 -4.04
CA GLN A 186 4.73 -6.46 -4.41
C GLN A 186 3.22 -6.66 -4.62
N ASN A 187 2.84 -7.63 -5.46
CA ASN A 187 1.44 -7.95 -5.75
C ASN A 187 0.74 -8.62 -4.54
N SER A 188 0.43 -7.82 -3.54
CA SER A 188 -0.22 -8.20 -2.28
C SER A 188 -1.15 -7.10 -1.77
N ASP A 189 -2.22 -7.47 -1.07
CA ASP A 189 -3.12 -6.55 -0.37
C ASP A 189 -3.07 -6.74 1.16
N ILE A 190 -2.12 -7.53 1.67
CA ILE A 190 -1.98 -7.81 3.11
C ILE A 190 -1.61 -6.54 3.87
N THR A 191 -2.36 -6.25 4.93
CA THR A 191 -2.12 -5.10 5.80
C THR A 191 -2.40 -5.44 7.25
N TYR A 192 -1.37 -5.47 8.09
CA TYR A 192 -1.56 -5.60 9.53
C TYR A 192 -1.67 -4.22 10.16
N ARG A 193 -2.91 -3.80 10.37
CA ARG A 193 -3.26 -2.55 11.04
C ARG A 193 -2.93 -2.60 12.54
N ILE A 194 -2.17 -1.62 13.01
CA ILE A 194 -1.73 -1.48 14.41
C ILE A 194 -2.60 -0.45 15.12
N TYR A 195 -2.81 0.71 14.49
CA TYR A 195 -3.57 1.82 15.06
C TYR A 195 -4.35 2.55 13.96
N ASP A 196 -5.55 3.00 14.30
CA ASP A 196 -6.46 3.65 13.36
C ASP A 196 -7.32 4.72 14.00
N TYR A 197 -6.74 5.44 14.98
CA TYR A 197 -7.33 6.66 15.53
C TYR A 197 -8.72 6.47 16.16
N ASN A 198 -9.07 5.24 16.53
CA ASN A 198 -10.40 4.86 17.03
C ASN A 198 -11.56 5.25 16.10
N ARG A 199 -11.30 5.50 14.81
CA ARG A 199 -12.33 5.91 13.85
C ARG A 199 -13.14 4.73 13.34
N VAL A 200 -14.31 5.04 12.76
CA VAL A 200 -15.18 4.05 12.13
C VAL A 200 -14.98 4.01 10.61
N GLY A 201 -15.17 2.84 10.04
CA GLY A 201 -15.20 2.58 8.61
C GLY A 201 -16.44 3.15 7.93
N LEU A 202 -16.53 2.93 6.62
CA LEU A 202 -17.71 3.29 5.82
C LEU A 202 -18.97 2.52 6.24
N ASP A 203 -18.79 1.38 6.92
CA ASP A 203 -19.85 0.54 7.48
C ASP A 203 -20.31 0.98 8.88
N GLY A 204 -19.73 2.06 9.42
CA GLY A 204 -20.04 2.57 10.75
C GLY A 204 -19.42 1.78 11.91
N LYS A 205 -18.54 0.80 11.65
CA LYS A 205 -17.85 0.00 12.68
C LYS A 205 -16.38 0.36 12.76
N LYS A 206 -15.73 0.12 13.91
CA LYS A 206 -14.27 0.21 13.98
C LYS A 206 -13.64 -0.81 13.03
N ARG A 207 -12.58 -0.41 12.33
CA ARG A 207 -11.84 -1.32 11.45
C ARG A 207 -10.96 -2.25 12.28
N ASP A 208 -10.80 -3.48 11.79
CA ASP A 208 -10.03 -4.50 12.49
C ASP A 208 -8.56 -4.12 12.64
N LEU A 209 -8.06 -4.34 13.86
CA LEU A 209 -6.64 -4.26 14.19
C LEU A 209 -6.07 -5.69 14.21
N HIS A 210 -4.84 -5.84 13.75
CA HIS A 210 -4.17 -7.12 13.55
C HIS A 210 -2.92 -7.21 14.43
N PHE A 211 -3.06 -6.77 15.68
CA PHE A 211 -1.92 -6.51 16.57
C PHE A 211 -1.02 -7.75 16.77
N GLY A 212 -1.62 -8.94 16.88
CA GLY A 212 -0.87 -10.20 16.99
C GLY A 212 0.03 -10.47 15.79
N HIS A 213 -0.52 -10.39 14.57
CA HIS A 213 0.24 -10.56 13.33
C HIS A 213 1.28 -9.45 13.16
N ALA A 214 0.90 -8.19 13.40
CA ALA A 214 1.82 -7.05 13.32
C ALA A 214 3.06 -7.27 14.18
N LEU A 215 2.89 -7.64 15.45
CA LEU A 215 4.00 -7.88 16.38
C LEU A 215 4.91 -9.07 16.00
N ASN A 216 4.50 -9.93 15.06
CA ASN A 216 5.32 -11.03 14.58
C ASN A 216 6.20 -10.62 13.39
N VAL A 217 5.83 -9.53 12.69
CA VAL A 217 6.54 -9.07 11.49
C VAL A 217 7.26 -7.74 11.68
N ILE A 218 6.92 -6.95 12.71
CA ILE A 218 7.64 -5.72 13.05
C ILE A 218 9.12 -6.03 13.27
N LYS A 219 9.96 -5.31 12.54
CA LYS A 219 11.40 -5.31 12.78
C LYS A 219 11.71 -4.32 13.89
N PHE A 220 12.04 -4.85 15.06
CA PHE A 220 12.66 -4.06 16.10
C PHE A 220 14.13 -3.92 15.72
N GLU A 221 14.61 -2.67 15.61
CA GLU A 221 16.05 -2.46 15.53
C GLU A 221 16.70 -3.21 16.69
N SER A 222 17.50 -4.22 16.37
CA SER A 222 18.43 -4.77 17.35
C SER A 222 19.23 -3.59 17.87
N ALA A 223 19.32 -3.44 19.20
CA ALA A 223 20.37 -2.63 19.79
C ALA A 223 21.72 -3.24 19.37
N THR A 224 22.18 -2.92 18.16
CA THR A 224 23.53 -3.22 17.72
C THR A 224 24.41 -2.23 18.45
N SER A 225 25.12 -2.75 19.44
CA SER A 225 26.34 -2.18 19.98
C SER A 225 27.24 -1.75 18.81
N ASN A 226 27.36 -0.44 18.60
CA ASN A 226 28.60 0.34 18.50
C ASN A 226 28.29 1.79 18.11
#